data_AF-X1EKM9-F1
#
_entry.id   AF-X1EKM9-F1
#
_cell.length_a   1.000
_cell.length_b   1.000
_cell.length_c   1.000
_cell.angle_alpha   90.00
_cell.angle_beta   90.00
_cell.angle_gamma   90.00
#
_symmetry.space_group_name_H-M   'P 1'
#
loop_
_entity.id
_entity.type
_entity.pdbx_description
1 polymer ?
#
loop_
_entity_poly.entity_id
_entity_poly.type
_entity_poly.pdbx_seq_one_letter_code
_entity_poly.pdbx_strand_id
1 'polypeptide(L)'
;PTDLKQYSLEYKAQQLKKESKHNSPNRGITFEAAKHQVFEESMFIITTTVGAIARYRSKSRRNQRPFSLIIIDEASQMPLPLFAGLSTLSRSVVALGDQNQLPPVVKSSIVKINHINQSTPMKKTIYDIYPANKIKMLKSQYRGRFEIFGLISLLFYYGQLITGCNVKQLDENLPILRILNVSGVIDQDQANLAEVKRIEQDINEIIKNLREHGHQGRLRIGIITPYRNQARCIKKHLNIKQDMTVDISIES
;
A
#
# COMPACT_ATOMS: atom_id res chain seq x y z
N PRO A 1 8.85 3.87 15.03
CA PRO A 1 8.11 4.57 13.98
C PRO A 1 8.15 6.08 14.24
N THR A 2 8.59 6.88 13.26
CA THR A 2 8.51 8.34 13.33
C THR A 2 7.04 8.73 13.45
N ASP A 3 6.66 9.53 14.45
CA ASP A 3 5.28 10.02 14.57
C ASP A 3 5.01 10.99 13.42
N LEU A 4 4.26 10.53 12.42
CA LEU A 4 3.92 11.33 11.26
C LEU A 4 2.84 12.37 11.56
N LYS A 5 2.16 12.30 12.72
CA LYS A 5 1.11 13.26 13.08
C LYS A 5 1.61 14.69 13.11
N GLN A 6 2.86 14.91 13.53
CA GLN A 6 3.46 16.24 13.56
C GLN A 6 3.57 16.90 12.17
N TYR A 7 3.56 16.11 11.09
CA TYR A 7 3.61 16.61 9.72
C TYR A 7 2.22 16.82 9.11
N SER A 8 1.14 16.43 9.82
CA SER A 8 -0.22 16.64 9.34
C SER A 8 -0.55 18.13 9.22
N LEU A 9 -1.41 18.46 8.27
CA LEU A 9 -1.88 19.83 8.07
C LEU A 9 -2.59 20.34 9.32
N GLU A 10 -3.38 19.49 9.97
CA GLU A 10 -4.11 19.82 11.19
C GLU A 10 -3.14 20.17 12.33
N TYR A 11 -2.10 19.36 12.54
CA TYR A 11 -1.12 19.63 13.59
C TYR A 11 -0.37 20.93 13.33
N LYS A 12 0.17 21.12 12.12
CA LYS A 12 0.90 22.35 11.76
C LYS A 12 0.03 23.60 11.88
N ALA A 13 -1.22 23.53 11.43
CA ALA A 13 -2.16 24.64 11.57
C ALA A 13 -2.51 24.93 13.04
N GLN A 14 -2.56 23.91 13.91
CA GLN A 14 -2.76 24.11 15.34
C GLN A 14 -1.56 24.81 15.98
N GLN A 15 -0.33 24.44 15.61
CA GLN A 15 0.88 25.11 16.13
C GLN A 15 0.93 26.56 15.69
N LEU A 16 0.75 26.83 14.39
CA LEU A 16 0.74 28.19 13.85
C LEU A 16 -0.34 29.07 14.50
N LYS A 17 -1.53 28.50 14.76
CA LYS A 17 -2.60 29.21 15.48
C LYS A 17 -2.22 29.51 16.93
N LYS A 18 -1.56 28.57 17.64
CA LYS A 18 -1.10 28.77 19.02
C LYS A 18 -0.03 29.86 19.08
N GLU A 19 0.95 29.81 18.19
CA GLU A 19 2.02 30.82 18.06
C GLU A 19 1.44 32.21 17.76
N SER A 20 0.50 32.30 16.80
CA SER A 20 -0.19 33.55 16.48
C SER A 20 -0.97 34.11 17.67
N LYS A 21 -1.64 33.27 18.47
CA LYS A 21 -2.35 33.70 19.67
C LYS A 21 -1.40 34.13 20.79
N HIS A 22 -0.23 33.51 20.91
CA HIS A 22 0.81 33.92 21.85
C HIS A 22 1.40 35.28 21.48
N ASN A 23 1.72 35.50 20.21
CA ASN A 23 2.31 36.74 19.70
C ASN A 23 1.29 37.89 19.59
N SER A 24 -0.01 37.59 19.46
CA SER A 24 -1.07 38.59 19.32
C SER A 24 -2.41 38.09 19.92
N PRO A 25 -2.60 38.25 21.24
CA PRO A 25 -3.75 37.70 21.97
C PRO A 25 -5.12 38.14 21.42
N ASN A 26 -5.19 39.38 20.91
CA ASN A 26 -6.44 39.99 20.40
C ASN A 26 -6.61 39.89 18.87
N ARG A 27 -5.64 39.30 18.14
CA ARG A 27 -5.65 39.18 16.67
C ARG A 27 -5.09 37.83 16.19
N GLY A 28 -5.43 36.75 16.88
CA GLY A 28 -5.02 35.41 16.47
C GLY A 28 -5.66 34.99 15.12
N ILE A 29 -4.91 34.27 14.29
CA ILE A 29 -5.46 33.71 13.03
C ILE A 29 -6.53 32.65 13.30
N THR A 30 -7.49 32.52 12.38
CA THR A 30 -8.45 31.41 12.42
C THR A 30 -7.75 30.09 12.06
N PHE A 31 -8.33 28.97 12.46
CA PHE A 31 -7.77 27.66 12.11
C PHE A 31 -7.80 27.40 10.59
N GLU A 32 -8.82 27.90 9.89
CA GLU A 32 -8.89 27.81 8.43
C GLU A 32 -7.80 28.65 7.75
N ALA A 33 -7.57 29.88 8.23
CA ALA A 33 -6.48 30.72 7.72
C ALA A 33 -5.11 30.07 7.98
N ALA A 34 -4.90 29.50 9.16
CA ALA A 34 -3.69 28.75 9.48
C ALA A 34 -3.46 27.56 8.53
N LYS A 35 -4.51 26.77 8.26
CA LYS A 35 -4.44 25.67 7.27
C LYS A 35 -4.11 26.19 5.87
N HIS A 36 -4.67 27.33 5.47
CA HIS A 36 -4.38 27.93 4.18
C HIS A 36 -2.91 28.37 4.07
N GLN A 37 -2.39 29.03 5.10
CA GLN A 37 -1.01 29.49 5.12
C GLN A 37 -0.01 28.33 5.09
N VAL A 38 -0.16 27.35 5.99
CA VAL A 38 0.69 26.14 6.02
C VAL A 38 0.70 25.46 4.64
N PHE A 39 -0.44 25.47 3.96
CA PHE A 39 -0.58 24.89 2.63
C PHE A 39 0.21 25.65 1.56
N GLU A 40 0.05 26.97 1.46
CA GLU A 40 0.77 27.79 0.45
C GLU A 40 2.29 27.76 0.66
N GLU A 41 2.73 27.62 1.91
CA GLU A 41 4.15 27.51 2.27
C GLU A 41 4.71 26.07 2.11
N SER A 42 3.84 25.07 1.89
CA SER A 42 4.28 23.67 1.77
C SER A 42 4.85 23.37 0.39
N MET A 43 6.13 22.99 0.34
CA MET A 43 6.76 22.50 -0.89
C MET A 43 6.25 21.13 -1.35
N PHE A 44 5.86 20.27 -0.40
CA PHE A 44 5.37 18.91 -0.66
C PHE A 44 4.05 18.67 0.06
N ILE A 45 3.08 18.13 -0.67
CA ILE A 45 1.78 17.75 -0.13
C ILE A 45 1.55 16.29 -0.46
N ILE A 46 1.44 15.47 0.57
CA ILE A 46 1.16 14.03 0.47
C ILE A 46 -0.30 13.83 0.88
N THR A 47 -1.08 13.22 -0.01
CA THR A 47 -2.51 12.99 0.22
C THR A 47 -3.00 11.83 -0.65
N THR A 48 -4.22 11.37 -0.41
CA THR A 48 -4.87 10.40 -1.28
C THR A 48 -5.37 11.08 -2.56
N THR A 49 -5.47 10.33 -3.65
CA THR A 49 -5.99 10.85 -4.93
C THR A 49 -7.35 11.54 -4.77
N VAL A 50 -8.27 10.92 -4.04
CA VAL A 50 -9.62 11.49 -3.79
C VAL A 50 -9.52 12.77 -2.97
N GLY A 51 -8.67 12.79 -1.93
CA GLY A 51 -8.42 13.99 -1.12
C GLY A 51 -7.87 15.16 -1.94
N ALA A 52 -6.92 14.89 -2.84
CA ALA A 52 -6.39 15.88 -3.75
C ALA A 52 -7.48 16.46 -4.68
N ILE A 53 -8.25 15.58 -5.35
CA ILE A 53 -9.29 16.03 -6.29
C ILE A 53 -10.36 16.84 -5.56
N ALA A 54 -10.89 16.33 -4.44
CA ALA A 54 -11.95 16.99 -3.70
C ALA A 54 -11.52 18.38 -3.19
N ARG A 55 -10.27 18.52 -2.76
CA ARG A 55 -9.76 19.76 -2.17
C ARG A 55 -9.31 20.80 -3.20
N TYR A 56 -8.79 20.37 -4.35
CA TYR A 56 -8.11 21.27 -5.29
C TYR A 56 -8.83 21.47 -6.61
N ARG A 57 -9.90 20.71 -6.90
CA ARG A 57 -10.67 20.89 -8.13
C ARG A 57 -11.28 22.30 -8.24
N SER A 58 -11.78 22.89 -7.15
CA SER A 58 -12.35 24.25 -7.16
C SER A 58 -11.29 25.35 -7.22
N LYS A 59 -10.05 25.06 -6.76
CA LYS A 59 -8.90 25.97 -6.86
C LYS A 59 -8.25 25.96 -8.25
N SER A 60 -8.47 24.89 -9.02
CA SER A 60 -8.08 24.83 -10.45
C SER A 60 -9.04 25.71 -11.27
N ARG A 61 -8.78 27.03 -11.29
CA ARG A 61 -9.44 27.93 -12.24
C ARG A 61 -8.98 27.60 -13.65
N ARG A 62 -9.81 27.85 -14.67
CA ARG A 62 -9.43 27.71 -16.10
C ARG A 62 -8.07 28.41 -16.31
N ASN A 63 -7.00 27.62 -16.48
CA ASN A 63 -5.58 27.98 -16.66
C ASN A 63 -4.67 28.14 -15.42
N GLN A 64 -5.13 27.95 -14.18
CA GLN A 64 -4.26 27.94 -13.00
C GLN A 64 -4.24 26.56 -12.37
N ARG A 65 -3.17 25.80 -12.62
CA ARG A 65 -2.93 24.50 -12.00
C ARG A 65 -2.14 24.69 -10.70
N PRO A 66 -2.63 24.18 -9.56
CA PRO A 66 -2.00 24.43 -8.26
C PRO A 66 -0.64 23.73 -8.07
N PHE A 67 -0.32 22.72 -8.87
CA PHE A 67 0.92 21.95 -8.74
C PHE A 67 1.75 21.98 -10.02
N SER A 68 3.07 22.09 -9.86
CA SER A 68 4.05 21.97 -10.93
C SER A 68 4.31 20.52 -11.33
N LEU A 69 4.22 19.59 -10.37
CA LEU A 69 4.43 18.16 -10.54
C LEU A 69 3.48 17.38 -9.61
N ILE A 70 2.92 16.28 -10.12
CA ILE A 70 2.21 15.28 -9.33
C ILE A 70 2.94 13.95 -9.49
N ILE A 71 3.25 13.31 -8.36
CA ILE A 71 3.76 11.94 -8.32
C ILE A 71 2.66 11.07 -7.76
N ILE A 72 2.34 9.99 -8.47
CA ILE A 72 1.31 9.03 -8.09
C ILE A 72 2.00 7.71 -7.82
N ASP A 73 1.95 7.25 -6.58
CA ASP A 73 2.35 5.91 -6.20
C ASP A 73 1.16 4.94 -6.36
N GLU A 74 1.43 3.66 -6.59
CA GLU A 74 0.41 2.62 -6.83
C GLU A 74 -0.61 2.97 -7.95
N ALA A 75 -0.12 3.62 -9.02
CA ALA A 75 -0.96 4.09 -10.13
C ALA A 75 -1.71 2.96 -10.87
N SER A 76 -1.28 1.70 -10.73
CA SER A 76 -1.97 0.53 -11.30
C SER A 76 -3.25 0.19 -10.54
N GLN A 77 -3.39 0.62 -9.29
CA GLN A 77 -4.62 0.46 -8.51
C GLN A 77 -5.58 1.65 -8.69
N MET A 78 -5.20 2.67 -9.45
CA MET A 78 -5.98 3.89 -9.62
C MET A 78 -6.88 3.83 -10.86
N PRO A 79 -8.22 3.93 -10.70
CA PRO A 79 -9.13 4.05 -11.82
C PRO A 79 -8.82 5.25 -12.73
N LEU A 80 -8.95 5.06 -14.03
CA LEU A 80 -8.66 6.07 -15.05
C LEU A 80 -9.44 7.39 -14.87
N PRO A 81 -10.73 7.41 -14.45
CA PRO A 81 -11.42 8.66 -14.17
C PRO A 81 -10.84 9.44 -12.98
N LEU A 82 -10.26 8.77 -11.98
CA LEU A 82 -9.54 9.46 -10.91
C LEU A 82 -8.22 10.03 -11.42
N PHE A 83 -7.48 9.29 -12.26
CA PHE A 83 -6.31 9.83 -12.95
C PHE A 83 -6.67 11.11 -13.75
N ALA A 84 -7.77 11.07 -14.51
CA ALA A 84 -8.23 12.21 -15.30
C ALA A 84 -8.63 13.42 -14.44
N GLY A 85 -9.24 13.19 -13.28
CA GLY A 85 -9.52 14.25 -12.31
C GLY A 85 -8.23 14.86 -11.75
N LEU A 86 -7.27 14.02 -11.36
CA LEU A 86 -5.99 14.45 -10.80
C LEU A 86 -5.13 15.20 -11.81
N SER A 87 -5.16 14.78 -13.08
CA SER A 87 -4.41 15.43 -14.17
C SER A 87 -4.91 16.84 -14.48
N THR A 88 -6.03 17.30 -13.91
CA THR A 88 -6.43 18.71 -13.98
C THR A 88 -5.62 19.62 -13.06
N LEU A 89 -4.90 19.05 -12.09
CA LEU A 89 -4.20 19.79 -11.03
C LEU A 89 -2.72 20.09 -11.34
N SER A 90 -2.13 19.43 -12.34
CA SER A 90 -0.75 19.67 -12.82
C SER A 90 -0.62 19.29 -14.29
N ARG A 91 0.24 19.98 -15.06
CA ARG A 91 0.59 19.56 -16.44
C ARG A 91 1.60 18.40 -16.46
N SER A 92 2.39 18.24 -15.40
CA SER A 92 3.43 17.22 -15.28
C SER A 92 3.00 16.18 -14.25
N VAL A 93 2.92 14.93 -14.68
CA VAL A 93 2.51 13.79 -13.85
C VAL A 93 3.52 12.66 -14.04
N VAL A 94 3.99 12.11 -12.93
CA VAL A 94 4.78 10.88 -12.88
C VAL A 94 3.92 9.81 -12.21
N ALA A 95 3.63 8.74 -12.95
CA ALA A 95 2.90 7.58 -12.44
C ALA A 95 3.88 6.45 -12.16
N LEU A 96 3.87 5.95 -10.93
CA LEU A 96 4.63 4.81 -10.45
C LEU A 96 3.64 3.72 -10.07
N GLY A 97 3.95 2.48 -10.43
CA GLY A 97 3.11 1.34 -10.14
C GLY A 97 3.49 0.16 -11.02
N ASP A 98 2.66 -0.87 -10.97
CA ASP A 98 2.94 -2.13 -11.62
C ASP A 98 1.64 -2.73 -12.15
N GLN A 99 1.49 -2.76 -13.47
CA GLN A 99 0.27 -3.27 -14.12
C GLN A 99 0.05 -4.77 -13.93
N ASN A 100 1.07 -5.51 -13.46
CA ASN A 100 0.95 -6.93 -13.16
C ASN A 100 0.53 -7.20 -11.70
N GLN A 101 0.44 -6.16 -10.86
CA GLN A 101 -0.09 -6.25 -9.50
C GLN A 101 -1.60 -6.00 -9.47
N LEU A 102 -2.16 -5.79 -8.27
CA LEU A 102 -3.61 -5.67 -8.07
C LEU A 102 -4.23 -4.58 -8.97
N PRO A 103 -5.33 -4.87 -9.68
CA PRO A 103 -6.09 -3.87 -10.41
C PRO A 103 -6.94 -3.00 -9.47
N PRO A 104 -7.58 -1.93 -9.99
CA PRO A 104 -8.47 -1.10 -9.18
C PRO A 104 -9.65 -1.88 -8.58
N VAL A 105 -9.89 -1.69 -7.28
CA VAL A 105 -11.00 -2.34 -6.56
C VAL A 105 -12.30 -1.58 -6.80
N VAL A 106 -13.21 -2.16 -7.60
CA VAL A 106 -14.54 -1.57 -7.90
C VAL A 106 -15.63 -2.29 -7.12
N LYS A 107 -16.14 -1.64 -6.06
CA LYS A 107 -17.29 -2.14 -5.27
C LYS A 107 -18.60 -1.61 -5.86
N SER A 108 -19.18 -2.31 -6.83
CA SER A 108 -20.51 -2.00 -7.35
C SER A 108 -21.36 -3.27 -7.44
N SER A 109 -22.58 -3.21 -6.90
CA SER A 109 -23.59 -4.27 -6.99
C SER A 109 -24.10 -4.49 -8.42
N ILE A 110 -24.19 -3.41 -9.21
CA ILE A 110 -24.59 -3.43 -10.64
C ILE A 110 -23.54 -4.15 -11.50
N VAL A 111 -22.28 -4.06 -11.12
CA VAL A 111 -21.15 -4.69 -11.83
C VAL A 111 -21.16 -6.22 -11.68
N LYS A 112 -21.79 -6.79 -10.65
CA LYS A 112 -21.85 -8.25 -10.46
C LYS A 112 -22.85 -8.96 -11.39
N ILE A 113 -23.86 -8.26 -11.91
CA ILE A 113 -25.02 -8.87 -12.58
C ILE A 113 -24.74 -9.15 -14.07
N ASN A 114 -23.84 -8.39 -14.70
CA ASN A 114 -23.57 -8.52 -16.12
C ASN A 114 -22.09 -8.87 -16.34
N HIS A 115 -21.79 -9.95 -17.06
CA HIS A 115 -20.44 -10.33 -17.51
C HIS A 115 -19.75 -9.30 -18.43
N ILE A 116 -20.26 -8.06 -18.53
CA ILE A 116 -19.71 -6.87 -19.19
C ILE A 116 -18.53 -6.29 -18.38
N ASN A 117 -17.84 -7.15 -17.64
CA ASN A 117 -17.16 -6.81 -16.40
C ASN A 117 -15.75 -6.23 -16.58
N GLN A 118 -15.13 -6.34 -17.75
CA GLN A 118 -13.74 -5.92 -17.97
C GLN A 118 -13.60 -4.54 -18.60
N SER A 119 -14.68 -3.99 -19.15
CA SER A 119 -14.65 -2.77 -19.98
C SER A 119 -15.16 -1.51 -19.28
N THR A 120 -15.53 -1.58 -17.99
CA THR A 120 -15.91 -0.38 -17.26
C THR A 120 -14.70 0.55 -17.08
N PRO A 121 -14.83 1.87 -17.34
CA PRO A 121 -13.74 2.83 -17.14
C PRO A 121 -13.14 2.81 -15.73
N MET A 122 -13.90 2.30 -14.75
CA MET A 122 -13.47 2.15 -13.35
C MET A 122 -12.42 1.06 -13.13
N LYS A 123 -12.29 0.09 -14.04
CA LYS A 123 -11.25 -0.95 -13.98
C LYS A 123 -10.03 -0.64 -14.87
N LYS A 124 -10.16 0.31 -15.79
CA LYS A 124 -9.03 0.81 -16.58
C LYS A 124 -8.15 1.73 -15.73
N THR A 125 -6.89 1.76 -16.08
CA THR A 125 -5.82 2.53 -15.45
C THR A 125 -5.11 3.39 -16.50
N ILE A 126 -4.09 4.15 -16.08
CA ILE A 126 -3.24 4.87 -17.03
C ILE A 126 -2.46 3.93 -17.96
N TYR A 127 -2.12 2.72 -17.48
CA TYR A 127 -1.34 1.75 -18.25
C TYR A 127 -2.09 1.21 -19.47
N ASP A 128 -3.43 1.22 -19.44
CA ASP A 128 -4.28 0.77 -20.54
C ASP A 128 -4.35 1.75 -21.73
N ILE A 129 -4.00 3.02 -21.50
CA ILE A 129 -4.13 4.09 -22.51
C ILE A 129 -2.80 4.74 -22.87
N TYR A 130 -1.77 4.56 -22.05
CA TYR A 130 -0.48 5.18 -22.27
C TYR A 130 0.38 4.30 -23.20
N PRO A 131 1.12 4.89 -24.15
CA PRO A 131 1.92 4.11 -25.09
C PRO A 131 2.95 3.22 -24.37
N ALA A 132 2.94 1.91 -24.66
CA ALA A 132 3.81 0.94 -24.00
C ALA A 132 5.31 1.29 -24.09
N ASN A 133 5.76 1.88 -25.19
CA ASN A 133 7.15 2.32 -25.38
C ASN A 133 7.59 3.47 -24.45
N LYS A 134 6.63 4.18 -23.85
CA LYS A 134 6.86 5.27 -22.88
C LYS A 134 6.85 4.77 -21.44
N ILE A 135 6.36 3.56 -21.18
CA ILE A 135 6.42 2.93 -19.85
C ILE A 135 7.81 2.33 -19.67
N LYS A 136 8.47 2.65 -18.55
CA LYS A 136 9.81 2.15 -18.22
C LYS A 136 9.73 1.25 -17.00
N MET A 137 10.13 -0.01 -17.18
CA MET A 137 10.24 -0.96 -16.08
C MET A 137 11.59 -0.79 -15.38
N LEU A 138 11.56 -0.67 -14.05
CA LEU A 138 12.75 -0.84 -13.22
C LEU A 138 13.05 -2.34 -13.11
N LYS A 139 14.22 -2.76 -13.58
CA LYS A 139 14.56 -4.19 -13.67
C LYS A 139 15.13 -4.77 -12.40
N SER A 140 15.74 -3.96 -11.53
CA SER A 140 16.38 -4.47 -10.31
C SER A 140 15.42 -4.44 -9.13
N GLN A 141 15.20 -5.59 -8.49
CA GLN A 141 14.45 -5.71 -7.24
C GLN A 141 15.39 -6.01 -6.07
N TYR A 142 15.09 -5.46 -4.90
CA TYR A 142 15.91 -5.58 -3.69
C TYR A 142 15.10 -6.10 -2.49
N ARG A 143 13.88 -6.61 -2.72
CA ARG A 143 12.95 -6.98 -1.64
C ARG A 143 13.16 -8.40 -1.15
N GLY A 144 13.41 -9.34 -2.06
CA GLY A 144 13.54 -10.75 -1.70
C GLY A 144 14.51 -11.52 -2.59
N ARG A 145 14.81 -12.76 -2.19
CA ARG A 145 15.84 -13.56 -2.84
C ARG A 145 15.41 -14.07 -4.22
N PHE A 146 16.39 -14.47 -5.01
CA PHE A 146 16.21 -14.95 -6.37
C PHE A 146 15.32 -16.20 -6.44
N GLU A 147 15.33 -17.04 -5.43
CA GLU A 147 14.57 -18.28 -5.41
C GLU A 147 13.04 -18.02 -5.31
N ILE A 148 12.63 -16.88 -4.75
CA ILE A 148 11.22 -16.42 -4.76
C ILE A 148 10.97 -15.49 -5.96
N PHE A 149 11.81 -14.47 -6.11
CA PHE A 149 11.60 -13.43 -7.13
C PHE A 149 11.95 -13.89 -8.55
N GLY A 150 12.75 -14.93 -8.72
CA GLY A 150 13.02 -15.57 -10.01
C GLY A 150 11.78 -16.24 -10.56
N LEU A 151 10.99 -16.92 -9.71
CA LEU A 151 9.69 -17.45 -10.10
C LEU A 151 8.72 -16.32 -10.47
N ILE A 152 8.62 -15.28 -9.64
CA ILE A 152 7.79 -14.09 -9.94
C ILE A 152 8.22 -13.43 -11.26
N SER A 153 9.53 -13.28 -11.48
CA SER A 153 10.13 -12.72 -12.70
C SER A 153 9.73 -13.50 -13.94
N LEU A 154 9.81 -14.83 -13.90
CA LEU A 154 9.42 -15.70 -15.01
C LEU A 154 7.92 -15.63 -15.30
N LEU A 155 7.08 -15.69 -14.26
CA LEU A 155 5.62 -15.76 -14.42
C LEU A 155 4.99 -14.43 -14.89
N PHE A 156 5.46 -13.30 -14.35
CA PHE A 156 4.79 -12.01 -14.54
C PHE A 156 5.61 -11.00 -15.35
N TYR A 157 6.94 -11.18 -15.43
CA TYR A 157 7.84 -10.18 -16.04
C TYR A 157 8.75 -10.76 -17.12
N TYR A 158 8.42 -11.95 -17.66
CA TYR A 158 9.17 -12.59 -18.75
C TYR A 158 10.68 -12.71 -18.49
N GLY A 159 11.07 -12.94 -17.22
CA GLY A 159 12.47 -13.06 -16.81
C GLY A 159 13.24 -11.74 -16.71
N GLN A 160 12.61 -10.59 -16.92
CA GLN A 160 13.30 -9.29 -16.96
C GLN A 160 13.58 -8.69 -15.58
N LEU A 161 12.96 -9.21 -14.52
CA LEU A 161 13.16 -8.74 -13.15
C LEU A 161 14.38 -9.46 -12.53
N ILE A 162 15.38 -8.68 -12.15
CA ILE A 162 16.71 -9.10 -11.68
C ILE A 162 16.83 -8.85 -10.19
N THR A 163 17.24 -9.86 -9.43
CA THR A 163 17.57 -9.73 -8.00
C THR A 163 18.88 -8.96 -7.82
N GLY A 164 18.83 -7.84 -7.09
CA GLY A 164 20.00 -7.03 -6.80
C GLY A 164 20.97 -7.72 -5.84
N CYS A 165 22.25 -7.36 -5.93
CA CYS A 165 23.34 -7.96 -5.14
C CYS A 165 23.22 -7.75 -3.62
N ASN A 166 22.54 -6.68 -3.18
CA ASN A 166 22.41 -6.33 -1.77
C ASN A 166 21.24 -7.02 -1.05
N VAL A 167 20.58 -7.98 -1.69
CA VAL A 167 19.54 -8.77 -1.04
C VAL A 167 20.19 -9.70 0.00
N LYS A 168 19.78 -9.56 1.27
CA LYS A 168 20.30 -10.39 2.36
C LYS A 168 20.08 -11.87 2.06
N GLN A 169 21.11 -12.67 2.34
CA GLN A 169 20.97 -14.11 2.31
C GLN A 169 20.06 -14.58 3.47
N LEU A 170 19.20 -15.57 3.20
CA LEU A 170 18.42 -16.27 4.21
C LEU A 170 19.36 -17.13 5.05
N ASP A 171 18.93 -17.38 6.27
CA ASP A 171 19.41 -18.50 7.07
C ASP A 171 19.18 -19.79 6.27
N GLU A 172 20.23 -20.57 6.01
CA GLU A 172 20.16 -21.81 5.23
C GLU A 172 19.21 -22.84 5.84
N ASN A 173 18.88 -22.68 7.13
CA ASN A 173 17.97 -23.55 7.87
C ASN A 173 16.48 -23.25 7.63
N LEU A 174 16.16 -22.20 6.86
CA LEU A 174 14.77 -21.86 6.52
C LEU A 174 14.37 -22.39 5.14
N PRO A 175 13.18 -23.02 5.03
CA PRO A 175 12.64 -23.36 3.72
C PRO A 175 12.33 -22.07 2.95
N ILE A 176 12.85 -21.97 1.74
CA ILE A 176 12.66 -20.80 0.87
C ILE A 176 11.20 -20.67 0.41
N LEU A 177 10.55 -21.80 0.11
CA LEU A 177 9.15 -21.87 -0.30
C LEU A 177 8.56 -23.21 0.13
N ARG A 178 7.40 -23.19 0.81
CA ARG A 178 6.58 -24.38 1.07
C ARG A 178 5.17 -24.13 0.57
N ILE A 179 4.64 -25.08 -0.19
CA ILE A 179 3.24 -25.11 -0.61
C ILE A 179 2.59 -26.27 0.13
N LEU A 180 1.56 -25.95 0.92
CA LEU A 180 0.88 -26.91 1.77
C LEU A 180 -0.59 -26.95 1.40
N ASN A 181 -1.11 -28.14 1.13
CA ASN A 181 -2.54 -28.35 0.99
C ASN A 181 -3.14 -28.64 2.38
N VAL A 182 -4.02 -27.76 2.85
CA VAL A 182 -4.68 -27.89 4.15
C VAL A 182 -6.17 -28.08 3.95
N SER A 183 -6.60 -29.34 4.00
CA SER A 183 -8.02 -29.67 3.93
C SER A 183 -8.74 -29.18 5.19
N GLY A 184 -9.78 -28.36 5.01
CA GLY A 184 -10.60 -27.86 6.10
C GLY A 184 -11.99 -27.47 5.62
N VAL A 185 -12.95 -27.44 6.55
CA VAL A 185 -14.30 -26.95 6.29
C VAL A 185 -14.29 -25.44 6.52
N ILE A 186 -14.75 -24.70 5.52
CA ILE A 186 -15.02 -23.27 5.66
C ILE A 186 -16.30 -23.15 6.47
N ASP A 187 -16.20 -22.61 7.69
CA ASP A 187 -17.36 -22.41 8.56
C ASP A 187 -18.29 -21.30 8.00
N GLN A 188 -19.47 -21.12 8.59
CA GLN A 188 -20.44 -20.08 8.23
C GLN A 188 -19.83 -18.67 8.20
N ASP A 189 -18.77 -18.44 8.99
CA ASP A 189 -18.01 -17.19 9.05
C ASP A 189 -16.99 -17.00 7.90
N GLN A 190 -16.94 -17.90 6.91
CA GLN A 190 -15.98 -17.88 5.80
C GLN A 190 -14.51 -17.94 6.26
N ALA A 191 -14.25 -18.67 7.34
CA ALA A 191 -12.91 -18.91 7.86
C ALA A 191 -12.60 -20.40 7.86
N ASN A 192 -11.39 -20.77 7.45
CA ASN A 192 -10.89 -22.14 7.51
C ASN A 192 -10.05 -22.29 8.78
N LEU A 193 -10.63 -22.86 9.84
CA LEU A 193 -9.94 -23.05 11.12
C LEU A 193 -8.80 -24.07 11.05
N ALA A 194 -8.83 -25.01 10.11
CA ALA A 194 -7.73 -25.95 9.90
C ALA A 194 -6.47 -25.21 9.42
N GLU A 195 -6.62 -24.26 8.49
CA GLU A 195 -5.54 -23.37 8.06
C GLU A 195 -5.00 -22.53 9.21
N VAL A 196 -5.88 -21.97 10.06
CA VAL A 196 -5.44 -21.16 11.22
C VAL A 196 -4.55 -21.98 12.16
N LYS A 197 -4.97 -23.20 12.50
CA LYS A 197 -4.17 -24.11 13.34
C LYS A 197 -2.86 -24.50 12.66
N ARG A 198 -2.88 -24.74 11.35
CA ARG A 198 -1.68 -25.08 10.59
C ARG A 198 -0.67 -23.93 10.57
N ILE A 199 -1.12 -22.69 10.35
CA ILE A 199 -0.29 -21.49 10.40
C ILE A 199 0.42 -21.38 11.74
N GLU A 200 -0.30 -21.60 12.85
CA GLU A 200 0.29 -21.58 14.20
C GLU A 200 1.36 -22.67 14.37
N GLN A 201 1.10 -23.89 13.88
CA GLN A 201 2.07 -24.98 13.91
C GLN A 201 3.34 -24.66 13.11
N ASP A 202 3.19 -24.21 11.85
CA ASP A 202 4.31 -23.86 10.98
C ASP A 202 5.16 -22.73 11.59
N ILE A 203 4.51 -21.70 12.17
CA ILE A 203 5.21 -20.61 12.87
C ILE A 203 6.03 -21.17 14.04
N ASN A 204 5.43 -22.02 14.89
CA ASN A 204 6.13 -22.61 16.02
C ASN A 204 7.31 -23.50 15.60
N GLU A 205 7.15 -24.29 14.54
CA GLU A 205 8.23 -25.10 13.97
C GLU A 205 9.38 -24.24 13.44
N ILE A 206 9.06 -23.18 12.69
CA ILE A 206 10.05 -22.24 12.15
C ILE A 206 10.84 -21.58 13.29
N ILE A 207 10.15 -21.11 14.33
CA ILE A 207 10.80 -20.50 15.50
C ILE A 207 11.72 -21.51 16.17
N LYS A 208 11.21 -22.72 16.46
CA LYS A 208 11.98 -23.76 17.14
C LYS A 208 13.27 -24.05 16.37
N ASN A 209 13.16 -24.29 15.06
CA ASN A 209 14.31 -24.58 14.20
C ASN A 209 15.32 -23.41 14.21
N LEU A 210 14.87 -22.17 14.04
CA LEU A 210 15.75 -20.99 14.08
C LEU A 210 16.47 -20.85 15.43
N ARG A 211 15.79 -21.12 16.54
CA ARG A 211 16.40 -21.07 17.89
C ARG A 211 17.43 -22.17 18.10
N GLU A 212 17.14 -23.40 17.66
CA GLU A 212 18.06 -24.54 17.71
C GLU A 212 19.35 -24.26 16.91
N HIS A 213 19.27 -23.46 15.84
CA HIS A 213 20.41 -23.02 15.03
C HIS A 213 21.00 -21.66 15.44
N GLY A 214 20.70 -21.19 16.66
CA GLY A 214 21.39 -20.04 17.25
C GLY A 214 20.86 -18.67 16.83
N HIS A 215 19.71 -18.58 16.15
CA HIS A 215 19.09 -17.28 15.88
C HIS A 215 18.59 -16.65 17.19
N GLN A 216 19.20 -15.54 17.62
CA GLN A 216 18.81 -14.82 18.85
C GLN A 216 17.95 -13.57 18.58
N GLY A 217 17.75 -13.21 17.31
CA GLY A 217 16.99 -12.02 16.91
C GLY A 217 15.48 -12.14 17.17
N ARG A 218 14.81 -10.97 17.15
CA ARG A 218 13.35 -10.88 17.09
C ARG A 218 12.88 -11.22 15.68
N LEU A 219 11.92 -12.14 15.58
CA LEU A 219 11.39 -12.57 14.29
C LEU A 219 10.29 -11.61 13.81
N ARG A 220 10.28 -11.33 12.51
CA ARG A 220 9.24 -10.54 11.83
C ARG A 220 8.49 -11.45 10.88
N ILE A 221 7.21 -11.67 11.14
CA ILE A 221 6.35 -12.57 10.38
C ILE A 221 5.20 -11.75 9.79
N GLY A 222 5.05 -11.80 8.48
CA GLY A 222 3.89 -11.24 7.77
C GLY A 222 2.91 -12.36 7.42
N ILE A 223 1.63 -12.19 7.76
CA ILE A 223 0.57 -13.13 7.37
C ILE A 223 -0.41 -12.37 6.49
N ILE A 224 -0.61 -12.87 5.27
CA ILE A 224 -1.47 -12.26 4.26
C ILE A 224 -2.61 -13.23 3.95
N THR A 225 -3.84 -12.73 3.94
CA THR A 225 -5.03 -13.50 3.56
C THR A 225 -6.04 -12.59 2.84
N PRO A 226 -6.74 -13.08 1.80
CA PRO A 226 -7.69 -12.26 1.05
C PRO A 226 -9.00 -11.99 1.84
N TYR A 227 -9.28 -12.76 2.89
CA TYR A 227 -10.54 -12.68 3.62
C TYR A 227 -10.39 -12.00 4.98
N ARG A 228 -11.20 -10.95 5.21
CA ARG A 228 -11.20 -10.22 6.50
C ARG A 228 -11.52 -11.12 7.69
N ASN A 229 -12.45 -12.05 7.52
CA ASN A 229 -12.82 -12.96 8.60
C ASN A 229 -11.69 -13.95 8.92
N GLN A 230 -10.99 -14.48 7.90
CA GLN A 230 -9.79 -15.30 8.11
C GLN A 230 -8.70 -14.52 8.86
N ALA A 231 -8.42 -13.27 8.47
CA ALA A 231 -7.44 -12.42 9.18
C ALA A 231 -7.82 -12.21 10.66
N ARG A 232 -9.12 -12.00 10.93
CA ARG A 232 -9.63 -11.87 12.31
C ARG A 232 -9.47 -13.18 13.10
N CYS A 233 -9.78 -14.31 12.49
CA CYS A 233 -9.63 -15.62 13.12
C CYS A 233 -8.16 -15.92 13.44
N ILE A 234 -7.25 -15.68 12.50
CA ILE A 234 -5.81 -15.82 12.71
C ILE A 234 -5.36 -14.96 13.90
N LYS A 235 -5.74 -13.67 13.92
CA LYS A 235 -5.36 -12.75 14.99
C LYS A 235 -5.88 -13.18 16.37
N LYS A 236 -7.06 -13.79 16.43
CA LYS A 236 -7.65 -14.29 17.69
C LYS A 236 -6.92 -15.54 18.22
N HIS A 237 -6.48 -16.42 17.33
CA HIS A 237 -5.89 -17.70 17.71
C HIS A 237 -4.36 -17.63 17.89
N LEU A 238 -3.66 -16.77 17.15
CA LEU A 238 -2.21 -16.64 17.27
C LEU A 238 -1.84 -16.02 18.61
N ASN A 239 -1.17 -16.82 19.45
CA ASN A 239 -0.60 -16.37 20.70
C ASN A 239 0.79 -15.74 20.44
N ILE A 240 0.86 -14.41 20.36
CA ILE A 240 2.11 -13.69 20.05
C ILE A 240 3.04 -13.74 21.26
N LYS A 241 4.16 -14.48 21.14
CA LYS A 241 5.24 -14.51 22.13
C LYS A 241 6.03 -13.19 22.13
N GLN A 242 6.63 -12.83 23.27
CA GLN A 242 7.32 -11.54 23.46
C GLN A 242 8.50 -11.31 22.49
N ASP A 243 9.06 -12.37 21.94
CA ASP A 243 10.21 -12.39 21.04
C ASP A 243 9.83 -12.32 19.54
N MET A 244 8.57 -11.98 19.23
CA MET A 244 8.06 -11.89 17.86
C MET A 244 7.33 -10.59 17.55
N THR A 245 7.40 -10.16 16.29
CA THR A 245 6.46 -9.21 15.69
C THR A 245 5.69 -9.92 14.59
N VAL A 246 4.38 -9.95 14.70
CA VAL A 246 3.49 -10.52 13.69
C VAL A 246 2.62 -9.41 13.12
N ASP A 247 2.76 -9.16 11.83
CA ASP A 247 1.92 -8.23 11.07
C ASP A 247 0.92 -9.04 10.24
N ILE A 248 -0.37 -8.84 10.50
CA ILE A 248 -1.46 -9.51 9.77
C ILE A 248 -2.10 -8.48 8.85
N SER A 249 -2.03 -8.71 7.54
CA SER A 249 -2.56 -7.82 6.51
C SER A 249 -3.62 -8.53 5.67
N ILE A 250 -4.59 -7.75 5.20
CA ILE A 250 -5.60 -8.20 4.25
C ILE A 250 -5.24 -7.62 2.89
N GLU A 251 -5.09 -8.48 1.89
CA GLU A 251 -5.02 -8.05 0.49
C GLU A 251 -6.44 -8.13 -0.10
N SER A 252 -7.10 -6.98 -0.28
CA SER A 252 -8.45 -6.91 -0.87
C SER A 252 -8.64 -5.69 -1.74
#